data_AF-A0A4U6C3D1-F1
#
_entry.id   AF-A0A4U6C3D1-F1
#
_cell.length_a   1.000
_cell.length_b   1.000
_cell.length_c   1.000
_cell.angle_alpha   90.00
_cell.angle_beta   90.00
_cell.angle_gamma   90.00
#
_symmetry.space_group_name_H-M   'P 1'
#
loop_
_entity.id
_entity.type
_entity.pdbx_description
1 polymer ?
#
loop_
_entity_poly.entity_id
_entity_poly.type
_entity_poly.pdbx_seq_one_letter_code
_entity_poly.pdbx_strand_id
1 'polypeptide(L)' 'MRCLIALILLSAMAACSEQPGERTLTVSELVADDVLRAHHIARCRENPGELGHTPNCRNAQEAEGKARFQRMKKALGG' A
#
# COMPACT_ATOMS: atom_id res chain seq x y z
N MET A 1 -0.15 14.68 36.61
CA MET A 1 -1.25 14.88 35.64
C MET A 1 -0.79 15.48 34.31
N ARG A 2 0.03 16.54 34.28
CA ARG A 2 0.51 17.16 33.01
C ARG A 2 1.33 16.21 32.12
N CYS A 3 2.20 15.37 32.70
CA CYS A 3 2.97 14.38 31.93
C CYS A 3 2.10 13.25 31.34
N LEU A 4 1.01 12.88 32.01
CA LEU A 4 0.08 11.85 31.51
C LEU A 4 -0.65 12.34 30.26
N ILE A 5 -1.04 13.62 30.25
CA ILE A 5 -1.67 14.25 29.08
C ILE A 5 -0.67 14.31 27.91
N ALA A 6 0.60 14.62 28.17
CA ALA A 6 1.64 14.63 27.14
C ALA A 6 1.90 13.24 26.53
N LEU A 7 1.88 12.18 27.36
CA LEU A 7 2.04 10.80 26.90
C LEU A 7 0.87 10.30 26.05
N ILE A 8 -0.36 10.69 26.38
CA ILE A 8 -1.57 10.35 25.61
C ILE A 8 -1.58 11.06 24.24
N LEU A 9 -1.11 12.30 24.17
CA LEU A 9 -1.02 13.03 22.90
C LEU A 9 0.05 12.47 21.98
N LEU A 10 1.17 11.95 22.52
CA LEU A 10 2.23 11.31 21.74
C LEU A 10 1.81 9.95 21.17
N SER A 11 1.00 9.16 21.90
CA SER A 11 0.52 7.86 21.41
C SER A 11 -0.52 7.97 20.29
N ALA A 12 -1.27 9.08 20.23
CA ALA A 12 -2.27 9.30 19.18
C ALA A 12 -1.68 9.47 17.77
N MET A 13 -0.40 9.83 17.65
CA MET A 13 0.26 10.02 16.34
C MET A 13 0.80 8.72 15.73
N ALA A 14 0.93 7.64 16.50
CA ALA A 14 1.36 6.34 15.98
C ALA A 14 0.22 5.56 15.28
N ALA A 15 -1.03 5.99 15.44
CA ALA A 15 -2.22 5.30 14.91
C ALA A 15 -2.63 5.73 13.49
N CYS A 16 -1.96 6.72 12.88
CA CYS A 16 -2.37 7.32 11.60
C CYS A 16 -2.09 6.48 10.34
N SER A 17 -1.69 5.21 10.43
CA SER A 17 -1.33 4.44 9.23
C SER A 17 -1.58 2.93 9.29
N GLU A 18 -2.00 2.38 10.43
CA GLU A 18 -2.22 0.95 10.55
C GLU A 18 -3.71 0.65 10.47
N GLN A 19 -4.18 0.29 9.28
CA GLN A 19 -5.53 -0.27 9.10
C GLN A 19 -5.58 -1.60 9.89
N PRO A 20 -6.35 -1.71 10.98
CA PRO A 20 -6.41 -2.95 11.72
C PRO A 20 -7.14 -4.01 10.87
N GLY A 21 -6.48 -5.13 10.58
CA GLY A 21 -7.16 -6.35 10.13
C GLY A 21 -6.96 -6.79 8.68
N GLU A 22 -6.16 -6.10 7.86
CA GLU A 22 -5.83 -6.57 6.51
C GLU A 22 -4.41 -7.14 6.45
N ARG A 23 -4.26 -8.35 5.88
CA ARG A 23 -2.94 -8.95 5.65
C ARG A 23 -2.13 -8.03 4.75
N THR A 24 -0.89 -7.74 5.15
CA THR A 24 0.05 -7.02 4.28
C THR A 24 0.45 -7.93 3.12
N LEU A 25 0.11 -7.54 1.90
CA LEU A 25 0.51 -8.23 0.67
C LEU A 25 1.89 -7.78 0.25
N THR A 26 2.78 -8.72 -0.02
CA THR A 26 4.09 -8.40 -0.56
C THR A 26 3.99 -7.94 -2.01
N VAL A 27 5.00 -7.19 -2.46
CA VAL A 27 5.10 -6.78 -3.87
C VAL A 27 5.12 -7.98 -4.79
N SER A 28 5.79 -9.08 -4.41
CA SER A 28 5.89 -10.29 -5.23
C SER A 28 4.54 -10.99 -5.41
N GLU A 29 3.72 -11.07 -4.35
CA GLU A 29 2.35 -11.60 -4.45
C GLU A 29 1.51 -10.78 -5.45
N LEU A 30 1.62 -9.45 -5.39
CA LEU A 30 0.90 -8.55 -6.29
C LEU A 30 1.46 -8.55 -7.72
N VAL A 31 2.75 -8.80 -7.92
CA VAL A 31 3.31 -8.97 -9.28
C VAL A 31 2.84 -10.29 -9.90
N ALA A 32 2.70 -11.34 -9.10
CA ALA A 32 2.32 -12.68 -9.58
C ALA A 32 0.83 -12.80 -9.95
N ASP A 33 -0.05 -11.96 -9.39
CA ASP A 33 -1.48 -11.98 -9.64
C ASP A 33 -1.99 -10.62 -10.13
N ASP A 34 -2.27 -10.55 -11.44
CA ASP A 34 -2.75 -9.34 -12.11
C ASP A 34 -4.13 -8.90 -11.63
N VAL A 35 -5.02 -9.84 -11.28
CA VAL A 35 -6.39 -9.54 -10.83
C VAL A 35 -6.34 -8.97 -9.42
N LEU A 36 -5.59 -9.60 -8.53
CA LEU A 36 -5.37 -9.11 -7.17
C LEU A 36 -4.75 -7.71 -7.20
N ARG A 37 -3.71 -7.49 -8.00
CA ARG A 37 -3.07 -6.17 -8.14
C ARG A 37 -4.02 -5.12 -8.66
N ALA A 38 -4.77 -5.41 -9.73
CA ALA A 38 -5.73 -4.46 -10.29
C ALA A 38 -6.81 -4.07 -9.27
N HIS A 39 -7.31 -5.04 -8.50
CA HIS A 39 -8.27 -4.79 -7.43
C HIS A 39 -7.70 -3.84 -6.36
N HIS A 40 -6.49 -4.11 -5.86
CA HIS A 40 -5.86 -3.23 -4.87
C HIS A 40 -5.57 -1.84 -5.42
N ILE A 41 -5.08 -1.72 -6.67
CA ILE A 41 -4.87 -0.41 -7.30
C ILE A 41 -6.17 0.38 -7.43
N ALA A 42 -7.27 -0.27 -7.82
CA ALA A 42 -8.58 0.39 -7.91
C ALA A 42 -9.02 0.91 -6.54
N ARG A 43 -8.97 0.06 -5.51
CA ARG A 43 -9.30 0.43 -4.13
C ARG A 43 -8.45 1.60 -3.61
N CYS A 44 -7.14 1.60 -3.89
CA CYS A 44 -6.26 2.71 -3.50
C CYS A 44 -6.61 4.03 -4.18
N ARG A 45 -7.17 4.00 -5.40
CA ARG A 45 -7.58 5.20 -6.15
C ARG A 45 -8.94 5.75 -5.74
N GLU A 46 -9.80 4.93 -5.16
CA GLU A 46 -11.10 5.35 -4.63
C GLU A 46 -10.95 6.27 -3.42
N ASN A 47 -9.92 6.04 -2.58
CA ASN A 47 -9.66 6.84 -1.39
C ASN A 47 -8.15 7.06 -1.18
N PRO A 48 -7.50 7.87 -2.04
CA PRO A 48 -6.05 8.04 -2.00
C PRO A 48 -5.56 8.78 -0.76
N GLY A 49 -6.41 9.64 -0.17
CA GLY A 49 -6.07 10.41 1.04
C GLY A 49 -5.93 9.52 2.28
N GLU A 50 -6.82 8.55 2.47
CA GLU A 50 -6.76 7.64 3.61
C GLU A 50 -5.93 6.38 3.31
N LEU A 51 -6.05 5.81 2.10
CA LEU A 51 -5.45 4.51 1.78
C LEU A 51 -4.06 4.61 1.15
N GLY A 52 -3.72 5.74 0.53
CA GLY A 52 -2.51 5.87 -0.30
C GLY A 52 -1.20 5.56 0.44
N HIS A 53 -1.16 5.82 1.74
CA HIS A 53 0.02 5.57 2.59
C HIS A 53 0.05 4.19 3.25
N THR A 54 -1.02 3.39 3.11
CA THR A 54 -1.06 2.05 3.69
C THR A 54 -0.03 1.12 3.04
N PRO A 55 0.50 0.11 3.77
CA PRO A 55 1.45 -0.85 3.23
C PRO A 55 0.95 -1.53 1.94
N ASN A 56 -0.32 -1.93 1.89
CA ASN A 56 -0.89 -2.59 0.72
C ASN A 56 -0.96 -1.66 -0.50
N CYS A 57 -1.31 -0.38 -0.34
CA CYS A 57 -1.31 0.56 -1.46
C CYS A 57 0.09 0.89 -1.95
N ARG A 58 1.07 1.03 -1.05
CA ARG A 58 2.47 1.22 -1.46
C ARG A 58 3.00 0.00 -2.23
N ASN A 59 2.73 -1.20 -1.73
CA ASN A 59 3.18 -2.44 -2.38
C ASN A 59 2.47 -2.66 -3.73
N ALA A 60 1.18 -2.33 -3.84
CA ALA A 60 0.43 -2.42 -5.09
C ALA A 60 0.96 -1.44 -6.15
N GLN A 61 1.28 -0.21 -5.77
CA GLN A 61 1.86 0.78 -6.67
C GLN A 61 3.25 0.34 -7.18
N GLU A 62 4.10 -0.19 -6.30
CA GLU A 62 5.39 -0.74 -6.70
C GLU A 62 5.22 -1.94 -7.65
N ALA A 63 4.29 -2.85 -7.32
CA ALA A 63 3.98 -4.00 -8.15
C ALA A 63 3.47 -3.57 -9.54
N GLU A 64 2.63 -2.55 -9.62
CA GLU A 64 2.11 -2.05 -10.91
C GLU A 64 3.24 -1.43 -11.75
N GLY A 65 4.16 -0.71 -11.12
CA GLY A 65 5.38 -0.22 -11.78
C GLY A 65 6.23 -1.35 -12.34
N LYS A 66 6.48 -2.40 -11.54
CA LYS A 66 7.22 -3.60 -11.96
C LYS A 66 6.52 -4.33 -13.11
N ALA A 67 5.21 -4.56 -13.01
CA ALA A 67 4.43 -5.22 -14.05
C ALA A 67 4.44 -4.41 -15.35
N ARG A 68 4.32 -3.08 -15.27
CA ARG A 68 4.44 -2.19 -16.43
C ARG A 68 5.82 -2.31 -17.09
N PHE A 69 6.89 -2.33 -16.31
CA PHE A 69 8.25 -2.51 -16.83
C PHE A 69 8.43 -3.89 -17.49
N GLN A 70 7.91 -4.96 -16.89
CA GLN A 70 7.95 -6.31 -17.48
C GLN A 70 7.20 -6.37 -18.82
N ARG A 71 6.01 -5.76 -18.90
CA ARG A 71 5.24 -5.66 -20.16
C ARG A 71 6.02 -4.90 -21.22
N MET A 72 6.67 -3.80 -20.85
CA MET A 72 7.53 -3.04 -21.75
C MET A 72 8.74 -3.86 -22.23
N LYS A 73 9.45 -4.54 -21.33
CA LYS A 73 10.59 -5.41 -21.66
C LYS A 73 10.18 -6.49 -22.68
N LYS A 74 9.04 -7.15 -22.45
CA LYS A 74 8.49 -8.15 -23.36
C LYS A 74 8.16 -7.54 -24.74
N ALA A 75 7.56 -6.35 -24.78
CA ALA A 75 7.25 -5.65 -26.03
C ALA A 75 8.49 -5.25 -26.82
N LEU A 76 9.62 -5.00 -26.14
CA LEU A 76 10.92 -4.68 -26.74
C LEU A 76 11.75 -5.93 -27.10
N GLY A 77 11.19 -7.13 -26.99
CA GLY A 77 11.87 -8.39 -27.33
C GLY A 77 12.87 -8.89 -26.29
N GLY A 78 12.78 -8.43 -25.04
CA GLY A 78 13.59 -8.92 -23.91
C GLY A 78 12.92 -10.00 -23.07
#